data_AF-A0A2T5YLZ9-F1
#
_entry.id   AF-A0A2T5YLZ9-F1
#
_cell.length_a   1.000
_cell.length_b   1.000
_cell.length_c   1.000
_cell.angle_alpha   90.00
_cell.angle_beta   90.00
_cell.angle_gamma   90.00
#
_symmetry.space_group_name_H-M   'P 1'
#
loop_
_entity.id
_entity.type
_entity.pdbx_description
1 polymer ?
#
loop_
_entity_poly.entity_id
_entity_poly.type
_entity_poly.pdbx_seq_one_letter_code
_entity_poly.pdbx_strand_id
1 'polypeptide(L)'
;MSWSFRIGNRNRMALALSFVFLIIMAANWFVSYSMTKVSGQFKSVYADRLVPALDISAMQERYYQNRLLLEEHLLASTGEEEQRVLQEMAQNEADLDSLLQKFRATYLTTQENSDLQDYLQAGKDYAKTQQAILDMSQAGDKPAALAMFRQEGMAAFQELLKPLHALSQLQEKVGHELYEDAERQMTSLKVLSYLVIAMAVILALLVGTLLQSSRKLTNIKPQKYHLN
;
A
#
# COMPACT_ATOMS: atom_id res chain seq x y z
N MET A 1 -51.58 6.62 46.15
CA MET A 1 -51.67 6.45 44.67
C MET A 1 -50.51 7.19 43.96
N SER A 2 -49.25 6.92 44.34
CA SER A 2 -48.07 7.70 43.89
C SER A 2 -46.94 6.85 43.26
N TRP A 3 -47.21 5.57 42.97
CA TRP A 3 -46.21 4.63 42.46
C TRP A 3 -46.03 4.73 40.93
N SER A 4 -47.08 5.12 40.18
CA SER A 4 -47.08 5.18 38.71
C SER A 4 -46.18 6.29 38.14
N PHE A 5 -46.08 7.44 38.79
CA PHE A 5 -45.22 8.55 38.33
C PHE A 5 -43.71 8.28 38.51
N ARG A 6 -43.32 7.54 39.57
CA ARG A 6 -41.91 7.17 39.81
C ARG A 6 -41.38 6.14 38.81
N ILE A 7 -42.25 5.25 38.32
CA ILE A 7 -41.90 4.22 37.33
C ILE A 7 -41.72 4.84 35.93
N GLY A 8 -42.53 5.84 35.59
CA GLY A 8 -42.46 6.53 34.31
C GLY A 8 -41.09 7.18 34.05
N ASN A 9 -40.51 7.89 35.03
CA ASN A 9 -39.20 8.52 34.86
C ASN A 9 -38.05 7.50 34.85
N ARG A 10 -38.12 6.42 35.63
CA ARG A 10 -37.08 5.37 35.64
C ARG A 10 -37.02 4.58 34.33
N ASN A 11 -38.17 4.22 33.75
CA ASN A 11 -38.20 3.53 32.45
C ASN A 11 -37.77 4.45 31.31
N ARG A 12 -38.12 5.74 31.35
CA ARG A 12 -37.63 6.73 30.38
C ARG A 12 -36.11 6.90 30.45
N MET A 13 -35.54 6.93 31.65
CA MET A 13 -34.08 6.96 31.85
C MET A 13 -33.41 5.68 31.34
N ALA A 14 -33.98 4.50 31.63
CA ALA A 14 -33.44 3.23 31.15
C ALA A 14 -33.50 3.12 29.61
N LEU A 15 -34.60 3.53 28.99
CA LEU A 15 -34.74 3.58 27.52
C LEU A 15 -33.74 4.56 26.88
N ALA A 16 -33.58 5.76 27.46
CA ALA A 16 -32.60 6.72 26.98
C ALA A 16 -31.17 6.15 27.07
N LEU A 17 -30.80 5.54 28.20
CA LEU A 17 -29.48 4.90 28.36
C LEU A 17 -29.27 3.72 27.40
N SER A 18 -30.28 2.88 27.19
CA SER A 18 -30.19 1.74 26.26
C SER A 18 -30.02 2.22 24.81
N PHE A 19 -30.76 3.25 24.41
CA PHE A 19 -30.66 3.82 23.07
C PHE A 19 -29.27 4.43 22.81
N VAL A 20 -28.73 5.12 23.82
CA VAL A 20 -27.35 5.64 23.78
C VAL A 20 -26.33 4.52 23.67
N PHE A 21 -26.48 3.45 24.46
CA PHE A 21 -25.56 2.33 24.41
C PHE A 21 -25.57 1.66 23.03
N LEU A 22 -26.75 1.53 22.41
CA LEU A 22 -26.88 1.07 21.03
C LEU A 22 -26.17 1.98 20.02
N ILE A 23 -26.31 3.31 20.15
CA ILE A 23 -25.59 4.26 19.29
C ILE A 23 -24.08 4.12 19.46
N ILE A 24 -23.58 4.00 20.69
CA ILE A 24 -22.15 3.83 20.97
C ILE A 24 -21.65 2.50 20.38
N MET A 25 -22.39 1.40 20.53
CA MET A 25 -22.03 0.12 19.92
C MET A 25 -22.01 0.21 18.39
N ALA A 26 -23.04 0.81 17.77
CA ALA A 26 -23.10 0.97 16.32
C ALA A 26 -21.95 1.85 15.79
N ALA A 27 -21.64 2.94 16.49
CA ALA A 27 -20.52 3.81 16.18
C ALA A 27 -19.17 3.08 16.31
N ASN A 28 -18.97 2.35 17.40
CA ASN A 28 -17.74 1.59 17.62
C ASN A 28 -17.57 0.48 16.57
N TRP A 29 -18.65 -0.22 16.23
CA TRP A 29 -18.69 -1.19 15.13
C TRP A 29 -18.29 -0.56 13.80
N PHE A 30 -18.87 0.60 13.45
CA PHE A 30 -18.55 1.31 12.21
C PHE A 30 -17.08 1.77 12.17
N VAL A 31 -16.56 2.31 13.27
CA VAL A 31 -15.16 2.70 13.40
C VAL A 31 -14.24 1.49 13.24
N SER A 32 -14.54 0.39 13.93
CA SER A 32 -13.76 -0.85 13.84
C SER A 32 -13.74 -1.42 12.42
N TYR A 33 -14.91 -1.54 11.78
CA TYR A 33 -15.04 -2.01 10.40
C TYR A 33 -14.24 -1.15 9.41
N SER A 34 -14.28 0.17 9.58
CA SER A 34 -13.57 1.08 8.70
C SER A 34 -12.05 1.07 8.95
N MET A 35 -11.61 0.86 10.19
CA MET A 35 -10.19 0.70 10.51
C MET A 35 -9.61 -0.56 9.82
N THR A 36 -10.39 -1.64 9.72
CA THR A 36 -10.00 -2.83 8.95
C THR A 36 -9.79 -2.51 7.48
N LYS A 37 -10.63 -1.66 6.87
CA LYS A 37 -10.46 -1.22 5.47
C LYS A 37 -9.18 -0.42 5.26
N VAL A 38 -8.93 0.58 6.12
CA VAL A 38 -7.72 1.39 6.06
C VAL A 38 -6.47 0.53 6.23
N SER A 39 -6.49 -0.43 7.16
CA SER A 39 -5.40 -1.39 7.32
C SER A 39 -5.15 -2.23 6.06
N GLY A 40 -6.22 -2.66 5.37
CA GLY A 40 -6.12 -3.36 4.10
C GLY A 40 -5.50 -2.52 2.98
N GLN A 41 -5.83 -1.22 2.91
CA GLN A 41 -5.23 -0.29 1.94
C GLN A 41 -3.74 -0.09 2.20
N PHE A 42 -3.32 0.08 3.46
CA PHE A 42 -1.90 0.15 3.81
C PHE A 42 -1.15 -1.14 3.45
N LYS A 43 -1.76 -2.30 3.68
CA LYS A 43 -1.20 -3.57 3.24
C LYS A 43 -1.02 -3.61 1.73
N SER A 44 -1.97 -3.07 0.97
CA SER A 44 -1.91 -3.03 -0.50
C SER A 44 -0.82 -2.06 -1.00
N VAL A 45 -0.69 -0.87 -0.39
CA VAL A 45 0.41 0.07 -0.68
C VAL A 45 1.77 -0.58 -0.45
N TYR A 46 1.93 -1.35 0.63
CA TYR A 46 3.18 -2.05 0.91
C TYR A 46 3.40 -3.25 -0.03
N ALA A 47 2.49 -4.23 0.00
CA ALA A 47 2.68 -5.52 -0.65
C ALA A 47 2.48 -5.47 -2.17
N ASP A 48 1.54 -4.66 -2.65
CA ASP A 48 1.14 -4.66 -4.06
C ASP A 48 1.78 -3.50 -4.85
N ARG A 49 2.42 -2.52 -4.18
CA ARG A 49 3.02 -1.35 -4.85
C ARG A 49 4.47 -1.13 -4.48
N LEU A 50 4.80 -1.02 -3.19
CA LEU A 50 6.18 -0.78 -2.76
C LEU A 50 7.10 -1.97 -3.06
N VAL A 51 6.68 -3.19 -2.70
CA VAL A 51 7.50 -4.39 -2.95
C VAL A 51 7.73 -4.60 -4.45
N PRO A 52 6.72 -4.52 -5.35
CA PRO A 52 6.93 -4.58 -6.79
C PRO A 52 7.81 -3.46 -7.34
N ALA A 53 7.72 -2.23 -6.82
CA ALA A 53 8.61 -1.14 -7.21
C ALA A 53 10.08 -1.43 -6.86
N LEU A 54 10.33 -2.03 -5.69
CA LEU A 54 11.67 -2.48 -5.32
C LEU A 54 12.17 -3.61 -6.23
N ASP A 55 11.30 -4.55 -6.59
CA ASP A 55 11.66 -5.64 -7.52
C ASP A 55 12.01 -5.08 -8.92
N ILE A 56 11.23 -4.12 -9.45
CA ILE A 56 11.53 -3.43 -10.71
C ILE A 56 12.86 -2.67 -10.62
N SER A 57 13.11 -1.98 -9.51
CA SER A 57 14.39 -1.28 -9.29
C SER A 57 15.57 -2.24 -9.27
N ALA A 58 15.42 -3.40 -8.62
CA ALA A 58 16.44 -4.44 -8.62
C ALA A 58 16.67 -5.01 -10.03
N MET A 59 15.62 -5.19 -10.84
CA MET A 59 15.79 -5.59 -12.25
C MET A 59 16.60 -4.56 -13.04
N GLN A 60 16.29 -3.27 -12.91
CA GLN A 60 17.04 -2.20 -13.56
C GLN A 60 18.52 -2.24 -13.15
N GLU A 61 18.80 -2.41 -11.85
CA GLU A 61 20.16 -2.54 -11.33
C GLU A 61 20.90 -3.72 -11.98
N ARG A 62 20.28 -4.91 -12.07
CA ARG A 62 20.90 -6.10 -12.71
C ARG A 62 21.19 -5.86 -14.19
N TYR A 63 20.32 -5.15 -14.91
CA TYR A 63 20.59 -4.78 -16.29
C TYR A 63 21.75 -3.80 -16.44
N TYR A 64 21.86 -2.79 -15.56
CA TYR A 64 23.02 -1.90 -15.56
C TYR A 64 24.31 -2.65 -15.21
N GLN A 65 24.28 -3.56 -14.23
CA GLN A 65 25.42 -4.41 -13.89
C GLN A 65 25.83 -5.28 -15.07
N ASN A 66 24.88 -5.96 -15.74
CA ASN A 66 25.17 -6.76 -16.94
C ASN A 66 25.76 -5.93 -18.07
N ARG A 67 25.32 -4.68 -18.25
CA ARG A 67 25.92 -3.78 -19.24
C ARG A 67 27.38 -3.44 -18.91
N LEU A 68 27.69 -3.17 -17.64
CA LEU A 68 29.05 -2.89 -17.20
C LEU A 68 29.95 -4.14 -17.32
N LEU A 69 29.42 -5.30 -16.94
CA LEU A 69 30.08 -6.59 -17.10
C LEU A 69 30.36 -6.88 -18.57
N LEU A 70 29.40 -6.64 -19.46
CA LEU A 70 29.60 -6.78 -20.90
C LEU A 70 30.74 -5.89 -21.42
N GLU A 71 30.80 -4.62 -20.97
CA GLU A 71 31.91 -3.74 -21.31
C GLU A 71 33.25 -4.27 -20.76
N GLU A 72 33.27 -4.79 -19.53
CA GLU A 72 34.45 -5.43 -18.95
C GLU A 72 34.92 -6.63 -19.78
N HIS A 73 34.01 -7.51 -20.22
CA HIS A 73 34.32 -8.64 -21.10
C HIS A 73 34.99 -8.17 -22.41
N LEU A 74 34.47 -7.08 -23.00
CA LEU A 74 35.02 -6.50 -24.23
C LEU A 74 36.42 -5.90 -24.06
N LEU A 75 36.77 -5.50 -22.83
CA LEU A 75 38.08 -4.92 -22.50
C LEU A 75 39.05 -5.92 -21.85
N ALA A 76 38.55 -7.09 -21.44
CA ALA A 76 39.33 -8.14 -20.78
C ALA A 76 40.53 -8.54 -21.65
N SER A 77 41.66 -8.80 -20.99
CA SER A 77 42.90 -9.20 -21.67
C SER A 77 43.24 -10.67 -21.45
N THR A 78 42.53 -11.33 -20.54
CA THR A 78 42.73 -12.73 -20.20
C THR A 78 41.41 -13.52 -20.27
N GLY A 79 41.50 -14.81 -20.61
CA GLY A 79 40.32 -15.68 -20.62
C GLY A 79 39.74 -15.95 -19.23
N GLU A 80 40.53 -15.77 -18.16
CA GLU A 80 40.05 -15.88 -16.77
C GLU A 80 39.10 -14.72 -16.42
N GLU A 81 39.44 -13.50 -16.80
CA GLU A 81 38.57 -12.32 -16.65
C GLU A 81 37.27 -12.49 -17.43
N GLU A 82 37.35 -12.93 -18.70
CA GLU A 82 36.18 -13.20 -19.53
C GLU A 82 35.25 -14.23 -18.88
N GLN A 83 35.82 -15.34 -18.38
CA GLN A 83 35.03 -16.39 -17.74
C GLN A 83 34.37 -15.93 -16.43
N ARG A 84 35.08 -15.13 -15.61
CA ARG A 84 34.51 -14.54 -14.38
C ARG A 84 33.30 -13.67 -14.70
N VAL A 85 33.46 -12.79 -15.69
CA VAL A 85 32.40 -11.88 -16.12
C VAL A 85 31.17 -12.65 -16.64
N LEU A 86 31.37 -13.69 -17.44
CA LEU A 86 30.27 -14.54 -17.91
C LEU A 86 29.51 -15.24 -16.78
N GLN A 87 30.22 -15.67 -15.72
CA GLN A 87 29.57 -16.26 -14.54
C GLN A 87 28.72 -15.23 -13.78
N GLU A 88 29.22 -14.01 -13.61
CA GLU A 88 28.47 -12.93 -12.96
C GLU A 88 27.24 -12.51 -13.76
N MET A 89 27.36 -12.44 -15.10
CA MET A 89 26.21 -12.19 -15.98
C MET A 89 25.15 -13.28 -15.88
N ALA A 90 25.56 -14.55 -15.79
CA ALA A 90 24.64 -15.68 -15.62
C ALA A 90 23.92 -15.64 -14.26
N GLN A 91 24.59 -15.19 -13.19
CA GLN A 91 23.96 -14.99 -11.88
C GLN A 91 22.91 -13.88 -11.94
N ASN A 92 23.24 -12.74 -12.57
CA ASN A 92 22.29 -11.65 -12.75
C ASN A 92 21.07 -12.07 -13.59
N GLU A 93 21.24 -12.92 -14.60
CA GLU A 93 20.12 -13.45 -15.38
C GLU A 93 19.19 -14.33 -14.52
N ALA A 94 19.75 -15.19 -13.66
CA ALA A 94 18.96 -15.99 -12.73
C ALA A 94 18.20 -15.12 -11.71
N ASP A 95 18.82 -14.05 -11.24
CA ASP A 95 18.17 -13.06 -10.36
C ASP A 95 17.04 -12.33 -11.07
N LEU A 96 17.25 -11.90 -12.33
CA LEU A 96 16.22 -11.28 -13.17
C LEU A 96 15.01 -12.19 -13.36
N ASP A 97 15.24 -13.48 -13.65
CA ASP A 97 14.17 -14.48 -13.79
C ASP A 97 13.38 -14.64 -12.48
N SER A 98 14.07 -14.69 -11.34
CA SER A 98 13.45 -14.80 -10.02
C SER A 98 12.60 -13.57 -9.69
N LEU A 99 13.15 -12.37 -9.90
CA LEU A 99 12.43 -11.10 -9.71
C LEU A 99 11.20 -11.02 -10.63
N LEU A 100 11.33 -11.47 -11.88
CA LEU A 100 10.24 -11.45 -12.86
C LEU A 100 9.12 -12.41 -12.47
N GLN A 101 9.45 -13.61 -12.01
CA GLN A 101 8.47 -14.56 -11.49
C GLN A 101 7.73 -14.00 -10.28
N LYS A 102 8.46 -13.37 -9.35
CA LYS A 102 7.87 -12.72 -8.19
C LYS A 102 6.91 -11.60 -8.59
N PHE A 103 7.33 -10.72 -9.52
CA PHE A 103 6.50 -9.64 -10.02
C PHE A 103 5.22 -10.16 -10.70
N ARG A 104 5.33 -11.19 -11.54
CA ARG A 104 4.19 -11.82 -12.23
C ARG A 104 3.21 -12.53 -11.31
N ALA A 105 3.64 -12.94 -10.12
CA ALA A 105 2.76 -13.57 -9.13
C ALA A 105 1.85 -12.56 -8.40
N THR A 106 2.10 -11.25 -8.59
CA THR A 106 1.28 -10.19 -8.00
C THR A 106 0.01 -9.92 -8.81
N TYR A 107 -0.90 -9.12 -8.25
CA TYR A 107 -2.07 -8.65 -8.99
C TYR A 107 -1.70 -7.49 -9.92
N LEU A 108 -1.65 -7.78 -11.22
CA LEU A 108 -1.35 -6.81 -12.27
C LEU A 108 -2.64 -6.19 -12.83
N THR A 109 -2.66 -4.87 -12.91
CA THR A 109 -3.66 -4.10 -13.65
C THR A 109 -3.51 -4.31 -15.16
N THR A 110 -4.49 -3.85 -15.94
CA THR A 110 -4.43 -3.92 -17.40
C THR A 110 -3.21 -3.20 -17.97
N GLN A 111 -2.88 -2.03 -17.43
CA GLN A 111 -1.71 -1.26 -17.87
C GLN A 111 -0.40 -1.96 -17.51
N GLU A 112 -0.28 -2.47 -16.28
CA GLU A 112 0.91 -3.24 -15.86
C GLU A 112 1.14 -4.47 -16.74
N ASN A 113 0.07 -5.17 -17.13
CA ASN A 113 0.18 -6.29 -18.05
C ASN A 113 0.68 -5.87 -19.43
N SER A 114 0.26 -4.71 -19.93
CA SER A 114 0.74 -4.17 -21.21
C SER A 114 2.23 -3.82 -21.11
N ASP A 115 2.62 -3.02 -20.12
CA ASP A 115 4.00 -2.59 -19.95
C ASP A 115 4.93 -3.78 -19.65
N LEU A 116 4.43 -4.81 -18.97
CA LEU A 116 5.14 -6.07 -18.75
C LEU A 116 5.37 -6.82 -20.08
N GLN A 117 4.38 -6.87 -20.98
CA GLN A 117 4.57 -7.50 -22.29
C GLN A 117 5.62 -6.76 -23.13
N ASP A 118 5.60 -5.43 -23.10
CA ASP A 118 6.58 -4.59 -23.78
C ASP A 118 7.99 -4.83 -23.21
N TYR A 119 8.11 -4.90 -21.87
CA TYR A 119 9.36 -5.29 -21.20
C TYR A 119 9.86 -6.66 -21.66
N LEU A 120 8.99 -7.67 -21.73
CA LEU A 120 9.40 -9.02 -22.14
C LEU A 120 9.89 -9.09 -23.57
N GLN A 121 9.27 -8.31 -24.46
CA GLN A 121 9.71 -8.21 -25.85
C GLN A 121 11.06 -7.49 -25.93
N ALA A 122 11.18 -6.31 -25.29
CA ALA A 122 12.41 -5.54 -25.27
C ALA A 122 13.57 -6.31 -24.60
N GLY A 123 13.30 -7.10 -23.56
CA GLY A 123 14.26 -7.97 -22.89
C GLY A 123 14.81 -9.06 -23.81
N LYS A 124 13.94 -9.68 -24.62
CA LYS A 124 14.38 -10.67 -25.62
C LYS A 124 15.27 -10.03 -26.69
N ASP A 125 14.92 -8.83 -27.14
CA ASP A 125 15.67 -8.16 -28.20
C ASP A 125 17.02 -7.62 -27.67
N TYR A 126 17.06 -7.14 -26.43
CA TYR A 126 18.29 -6.83 -25.73
C TYR A 126 19.18 -8.07 -25.54
N ALA A 127 18.61 -9.20 -25.08
CA ALA A 127 19.36 -10.44 -24.88
C ALA A 127 19.98 -10.97 -26.19
N LYS A 128 19.25 -10.91 -27.32
CA LYS A 128 19.81 -11.25 -28.64
C LYS A 128 20.98 -10.35 -29.01
N THR A 129 20.86 -9.05 -28.75
CA THR A 129 21.91 -8.07 -29.06
C THR A 129 23.14 -8.30 -28.20
N GLN A 130 22.94 -8.53 -26.89
CA GLN A 130 24.00 -8.90 -25.95
C GLN A 130 24.71 -10.18 -26.38
N GLN A 131 23.97 -11.22 -26.77
CA GLN A 131 24.57 -12.47 -27.23
C GLN A 131 25.40 -12.26 -28.51
N ALA A 132 24.90 -11.50 -29.48
CA ALA A 132 25.65 -11.20 -30.70
C ALA A 132 26.98 -10.48 -30.40
N ILE A 133 26.97 -9.53 -29.47
CA ILE A 133 28.18 -8.82 -29.02
C ILE A 133 29.17 -9.80 -28.37
N LEU A 134 28.69 -10.69 -27.49
CA LEU A 134 29.52 -11.71 -26.85
C LEU A 134 30.12 -12.68 -27.86
N ASP A 135 29.32 -13.18 -28.81
CA ASP A 135 29.77 -14.11 -29.85
C ASP A 135 30.87 -13.48 -30.73
N MET A 136 30.72 -12.21 -31.11
CA MET A 136 31.74 -11.47 -31.86
C MET A 136 33.02 -11.28 -31.04
N SER A 137 32.89 -10.97 -29.75
CA SER A 137 34.02 -10.81 -28.85
C SER A 137 34.80 -12.11 -28.67
N GLN A 138 34.11 -13.23 -28.47
CA GLN A 138 34.69 -14.57 -28.31
C GLN A 138 35.30 -15.11 -29.61
N ALA A 139 34.77 -14.70 -30.77
CA ALA A 139 35.39 -14.96 -32.06
C ALA A 139 36.69 -14.17 -32.30
N GLY A 140 37.07 -13.28 -31.39
CA GLY A 140 38.30 -12.48 -31.43
C GLY A 140 38.12 -11.09 -32.06
N ASP A 141 36.93 -10.75 -32.55
CA ASP A 141 36.64 -9.44 -33.14
C ASP A 141 36.14 -8.44 -32.09
N LYS A 142 36.99 -8.17 -31.09
CA LYS A 142 36.70 -7.20 -30.02
C LYS A 142 36.40 -5.78 -30.56
N PRO A 143 37.09 -5.26 -31.60
CA PRO A 143 36.78 -3.94 -32.13
C PRO A 143 35.36 -3.83 -32.70
N ALA A 144 34.90 -4.83 -33.47
CA ALA A 144 33.54 -4.82 -34.00
C ALA A 144 32.50 -5.05 -32.90
N ALA A 145 32.77 -5.93 -31.94
CA ALA A 145 31.91 -6.14 -30.77
C ALA A 145 31.75 -4.84 -29.94
N LEU A 146 32.83 -4.08 -29.75
CA LEU A 146 32.79 -2.78 -29.05
C LEU A 146 32.01 -1.71 -29.83
N ALA A 147 32.10 -1.70 -31.16
CA ALA A 147 31.30 -0.81 -32.00
C ALA A 147 29.80 -1.13 -31.85
N MET A 148 29.44 -2.41 -31.93
CA MET A 148 28.06 -2.88 -31.78
C MET A 148 27.51 -2.60 -30.38
N PHE A 149 28.32 -2.80 -29.33
CA PHE A 149 27.96 -2.45 -27.96
C PHE A 149 27.59 -0.97 -27.79
N ARG A 150 28.35 -0.07 -28.42
CA ARG A 150 28.14 1.38 -28.34
C ARG A 150 26.96 1.86 -29.19
N GLN A 151 26.58 1.13 -30.23
CA GLN A 151 25.50 1.49 -31.13
C GLN A 151 24.24 0.67 -30.84
N GLU A 152 24.11 -0.53 -31.41
CA GLU A 152 22.93 -1.38 -31.26
C GLU A 152 22.71 -1.78 -29.81
N GLY A 153 23.77 -2.12 -29.07
CA GLY A 153 23.71 -2.48 -27.66
C GLY A 153 23.23 -1.33 -26.77
N MET A 154 23.56 -0.08 -27.09
CA MET A 154 23.05 1.10 -26.38
C MET A 154 21.58 1.35 -26.71
N ALA A 155 21.20 1.27 -27.99
CA ALA A 155 19.82 1.46 -28.42
C ALA A 155 18.90 0.40 -27.81
N ALA A 156 19.26 -0.89 -27.89
CA ALA A 156 18.47 -1.98 -27.32
C ALA A 156 18.33 -1.86 -25.78
N PHE A 157 19.39 -1.41 -25.10
CA PHE A 157 19.34 -1.15 -23.65
C PHE A 157 18.38 -0.01 -23.29
N GLN A 158 18.37 1.08 -24.08
CA GLN A 158 17.43 2.18 -23.86
C GLN A 158 15.99 1.75 -24.12
N GLU A 159 15.73 0.96 -25.15
CA GLU A 159 14.39 0.40 -25.41
C GLU A 159 13.92 -0.53 -24.29
N LEU A 160 14.83 -1.31 -23.69
CA LEU A 160 14.54 -2.14 -22.52
C LEU A 160 14.16 -1.33 -21.28
N LEU A 161 14.81 -0.19 -21.04
CA LEU A 161 14.55 0.62 -19.85
C LEU A 161 13.21 1.37 -19.91
N LYS A 162 12.70 1.71 -21.10
CA LYS A 162 11.42 2.42 -21.26
C LYS A 162 10.24 1.72 -20.54
N PRO A 163 9.92 0.45 -20.82
CA PRO A 163 8.81 -0.23 -20.14
C PRO A 163 9.08 -0.44 -18.64
N LEU A 164 10.35 -0.65 -18.23
CA LEU A 164 10.70 -0.74 -16.81
C LEU A 164 10.47 0.58 -16.06
N HIS A 165 10.77 1.72 -16.70
CA HIS A 165 10.46 3.04 -16.13
C HIS A 165 8.96 3.31 -16.09
N ALA A 166 8.21 2.92 -17.14
CA ALA A 166 6.75 3.03 -17.16
C ALA A 166 6.11 2.23 -16.02
N LEU A 167 6.55 0.99 -15.81
CA LEU A 167 6.12 0.14 -14.70
C LEU A 167 6.41 0.81 -13.33
N SER A 168 7.60 1.38 -13.15
CA SER A 168 7.97 2.06 -11.90
C SER A 168 7.11 3.31 -11.63
N GLN A 169 6.90 4.16 -12.64
CA GLN A 169 6.03 5.33 -12.54
C GLN A 169 4.57 4.95 -12.25
N LEU A 170 4.11 3.83 -12.79
CA LEU A 170 2.79 3.32 -12.51
C LEU A 170 2.64 2.85 -11.06
N GLN A 171 3.67 2.21 -10.49
CA GLN A 171 3.67 1.88 -9.06
C GLN A 171 3.57 3.12 -8.17
N GLU A 172 4.32 4.18 -8.51
CA GLU A 172 4.26 5.46 -7.79
C GLU A 172 2.87 6.07 -7.87
N LYS A 173 2.29 6.16 -9.07
CA LYS A 173 0.96 6.75 -9.29
C LYS A 173 -0.12 6.00 -8.52
N VAL A 174 -0.19 4.67 -8.69
CA VAL A 174 -1.21 3.84 -8.02
C VAL A 174 -0.99 3.83 -6.51
N GLY A 175 0.26 3.81 -6.04
CA GLY A 175 0.60 3.94 -4.63
C GLY A 175 0.12 5.25 -4.02
N HIS A 176 0.27 6.36 -4.76
CA HIS A 176 -0.20 7.68 -4.34
C HIS A 176 -1.73 7.76 -4.28
N GLU A 177 -2.44 7.21 -5.29
CA GLU A 177 -3.91 7.14 -5.29
C GLU A 177 -4.44 6.33 -4.08
N LEU A 178 -3.83 5.18 -3.77
CA LEU A 178 -4.18 4.37 -2.60
C LEU A 178 -3.91 5.11 -1.28
N TYR A 179 -2.83 5.88 -1.21
CA TYR A 179 -2.51 6.70 -0.05
C TYR A 179 -3.54 7.82 0.17
N GLU A 180 -3.88 8.58 -0.89
CA GLU A 180 -4.90 9.63 -0.80
C GLU A 180 -6.26 9.06 -0.38
N ASP A 181 -6.65 7.90 -0.91
CA ASP A 181 -7.90 7.23 -0.54
C ASP A 181 -7.91 6.80 0.93
N ALA A 182 -6.77 6.29 1.44
CA ALA A 182 -6.61 5.97 2.85
C ALA A 182 -6.69 7.22 3.74
N GLU A 183 -6.10 8.34 3.31
CA GLU A 183 -6.16 9.61 4.04
C GLU A 183 -7.59 10.19 4.10
N ARG A 184 -8.33 10.14 2.99
CA ARG A 184 -9.74 10.58 2.93
C ARG A 184 -10.61 9.72 3.84
N GLN A 185 -10.40 8.41 3.87
CA GLN A 185 -11.09 7.51 4.81
C GLN A 185 -10.73 7.81 6.26
N MET A 186 -9.44 8.02 6.57
CA MET A 186 -8.99 8.38 7.91
C MET A 186 -9.60 9.70 8.40
N THR A 187 -9.68 10.71 7.53
CA THR A 187 -10.31 12.00 7.84
C THR A 187 -11.80 11.83 8.16
N SER A 188 -12.51 11.05 7.35
CA SER A 188 -13.92 10.72 7.58
C SER A 188 -14.13 10.00 8.93
N LEU A 189 -13.21 9.11 9.29
CA LEU A 189 -13.24 8.41 10.59
C LEU A 189 -12.98 9.32 11.78
N LYS A 190 -12.06 10.29 11.65
CA LYS A 190 -11.82 11.29 12.69
C LYS A 190 -13.06 12.15 12.93
N VAL A 191 -13.70 12.62 11.86
CA VAL A 191 -14.95 13.42 11.97
C VAL A 191 -16.04 12.61 12.67
N LEU A 192 -16.25 11.36 12.24
CA LEU A 192 -17.22 10.48 12.89
C LEU A 192 -16.89 10.24 14.37
N SER A 193 -15.62 9.99 14.70
CA SER A 193 -15.18 9.81 16.09
C SER A 193 -15.49 11.04 16.95
N TYR A 194 -15.22 12.25 16.45
CA TYR A 194 -15.56 13.48 17.16
C TYR A 194 -17.07 13.67 17.34
N LEU A 195 -17.89 13.33 16.35
CA LEU A 195 -19.35 13.35 16.50
C LEU A 195 -19.82 12.37 17.58
N VAL A 196 -19.25 11.16 17.63
CA VAL A 196 -19.58 10.15 18.64
C VAL A 196 -19.20 10.62 20.04
N ILE A 197 -18.02 11.22 20.20
CA ILE A 197 -17.58 11.80 21.48
C ILE A 197 -18.52 12.95 21.89
N ALA A 198 -18.83 13.87 20.97
CA ALA A 198 -19.73 14.99 21.25
C ALA A 198 -21.12 14.51 21.69
N MET A 199 -21.69 13.52 20.98
CA MET A 199 -22.96 12.90 21.38
C MET A 199 -22.84 12.28 22.78
N ALA A 200 -21.79 11.51 23.05
CA ALA A 200 -21.59 10.89 24.37
C ALA A 200 -21.52 11.93 25.51
N VAL A 201 -20.86 13.07 25.28
CA VAL A 201 -20.79 14.19 26.25
C VAL A 201 -22.16 14.81 26.48
N ILE A 202 -22.91 15.15 25.41
CA ILE A 202 -24.26 15.70 25.50
C ILE A 202 -25.18 14.76 26.31
N LEU A 203 -25.06 13.46 26.07
CA LEU A 203 -25.84 12.44 26.75
C LEU A 203 -25.48 12.30 28.23
N ALA A 204 -24.18 12.35 28.57
CA ALA A 204 -23.74 12.35 29.96
C ALA A 204 -24.32 13.55 30.74
N LEU A 205 -24.38 14.73 30.10
CA LEU A 205 -24.99 15.93 30.66
C LEU A 205 -26.52 15.80 30.83
N LEU A 206 -27.23 15.27 29.83
CA LEU A 206 -28.68 15.03 29.90
C LEU A 206 -29.03 14.03 31.02
N VAL A 207 -28.30 12.92 31.13
CA VAL A 207 -28.51 11.94 32.20
C VAL A 207 -28.20 12.56 33.56
N GLY A 208 -27.09 13.30 33.68
CA GLY A 208 -26.72 14.00 34.92
C GLY A 208 -27.79 14.98 35.40
N THR A 209 -28.34 15.79 34.50
CA THR A 209 -29.42 16.75 34.81
C THR A 209 -30.73 16.05 35.19
N LEU A 210 -31.13 15.00 34.47
CA LEU A 210 -32.31 14.19 34.79
C LEU A 210 -32.18 13.53 36.17
N LEU A 211 -31.01 12.98 36.51
CA LEU A 211 -30.74 12.41 37.83
C LEU A 211 -30.87 13.47 38.95
N GLN A 212 -30.29 14.66 38.77
CA GLN A 212 -30.41 15.75 39.74
C GLN A 212 -31.87 16.21 39.93
N SER A 213 -32.64 16.34 38.84
CA SER A 213 -34.06 16.72 38.92
C SER A 213 -34.90 15.68 39.69
N SER A 214 -34.62 14.39 39.50
CA SER A 214 -35.31 13.31 40.21
C SER A 214 -35.04 13.31 41.72
N ARG A 215 -33.81 13.66 42.14
CA ARG A 215 -33.44 13.77 43.56
C ARG A 215 -34.18 14.90 44.27
N LYS A 216 -34.41 16.03 43.60
CA LYS A 216 -35.14 17.18 44.17
C LYS A 216 -36.60 16.83 44.51
N LEU A 217 -37.25 15.97 43.71
CA LEU A 217 -38.64 15.54 43.95
C LEU A 217 -38.79 14.60 45.16
N THR A 218 -37.75 13.86 45.51
CA THR A 218 -37.73 12.97 46.69
C THR A 218 -37.54 13.71 48.02
N ASN A 219 -37.10 14.98 48.01
CA ASN A 219 -36.67 15.69 49.22
C ASN A 219 -37.70 16.72 49.73
N ILE A 220 -38.98 16.59 49.34
CA ILE A 220 -40.07 17.39 49.90
C ILE A 220 -40.36 16.84 51.30
N LYS A 221 -39.93 17.55 52.34
CA LYS A 221 -40.26 17.22 53.74
C LYS A 221 -41.79 17.20 53.88
N PRO A 222 -42.39 16.17 54.53
CA PRO A 222 -43.81 16.20 54.81
C PRO A 222 -44.10 17.40 55.71
N GLN A 223 -44.90 18.33 55.20
CA GLN A 223 -45.38 19.48 55.96
C GLN A 223 -46.21 18.95 57.12
N LYS A 224 -45.69 19.06 58.35
CA LYS A 224 -46.45 18.72 59.56
C LYS A 224 -47.62 19.68 59.66
N TYR A 225 -48.82 19.20 59.34
CA TYR A 225 -50.05 19.90 59.70
C TYR A 225 -50.22 19.80 61.22
N HIS A 226 -50.03 20.91 61.90
CA HIS A 226 -50.55 21.09 63.26
C HIS A 226 -52.04 21.43 63.10
N LEU A 227 -52.90 20.45 63.32
CA LEU A 227 -54.31 20.71 63.59
C LEU A 227 -54.46 20.81 65.12
N ASN A 228 -54.91 21.99 65.54
CA ASN A 228 -55.18 22.49 66.89
C ASN A 228 -53.97 22.95 67.70
#